data_AF-A0A945LUT3-F1
#
_entry.id   AF-A0A945LUT3-F1
#
_cell.length_a   1.000
_cell.length_b   1.000
_cell.length_c   1.000
_cell.angle_alpha   90.00
_cell.angle_beta   90.00
_cell.angle_gamma   90.00
#
_symmetry.space_group_name_H-M   'P 1'
#
loop_
_entity.id
_entity.type
_entity.pdbx_description
1 polymer ?
#
loop_
_entity_poly.entity_id
_entity_poly.type
_entity_poly.pdbx_seq_one_letter_code
_entity_poly.pdbx_strand_id
1 'polypeptide(L)'
;ILPRLKSLSVQAGSGTLSDADRVSLNVEFKELAAEIDRIAASTRINEQPLDKTLALDFKVGTDGTDDTISIALDPPTTASLGVAGLSIGTQAGADAASADISAAIDQVVNRRALIGATQNRLSFAGDNLAVAAENKEAARSNLIDLDVAHSSTELALAEALTKAGAEALAQANNQPGQFVKLLA
;
A
#
# COMPACT_ATOMS: atom_id res chain seq x y z
N ILE A 1 4.81 -9.25 25.57
CA ILE A 1 5.04 -10.66 25.97
C ILE A 1 6.53 -11.00 26.00
N LEU A 2 7.25 -10.96 24.87
CA LEU A 2 8.70 -11.27 24.84
C LEU A 2 9.56 -10.51 25.87
N PRO A 3 9.40 -9.19 26.11
CA PRO A 3 10.16 -8.51 27.17
C PRO A 3 9.87 -9.05 28.58
N ARG A 4 8.63 -9.50 28.83
CA ARG A 4 8.24 -10.13 30.10
C ARG A 4 8.88 -11.51 30.25
N LEU A 5 8.87 -12.32 29.19
CA LEU A 5 9.60 -13.60 29.15
C LEU A 5 11.08 -13.40 29.45
N LYS A 6 11.70 -12.34 28.89
CA LYS A 6 13.09 -11.98 29.18
C LYS A 6 13.28 -11.60 30.66
N SER A 7 12.40 -10.78 31.23
CA SER A 7 12.50 -10.43 32.67
C SER A 7 12.35 -11.65 33.57
N LEU A 8 11.45 -12.59 33.25
CA LEU A 8 11.28 -13.84 33.99
C LEU A 8 12.51 -14.74 33.87
N SER A 9 13.13 -14.79 32.69
CA SER A 9 14.37 -15.54 32.46
C SER A 9 15.54 -14.95 33.25
N VAL A 10 15.69 -13.63 33.27
CA VAL A 10 16.72 -12.96 34.07
C VAL A 10 16.47 -13.15 35.58
N GLN A 11 15.21 -13.07 36.02
CA GLN A 11 14.85 -13.29 37.42
C GLN A 11 15.14 -14.74 37.84
N ALA A 12 14.73 -15.71 37.01
CA ALA A 12 15.06 -17.11 37.24
C ALA A 12 16.58 -17.30 37.22
N GLY A 13 17.33 -16.73 36.28
CA GLY A 13 18.80 -16.86 36.20
C GLY A 13 19.58 -16.37 37.43
N SER A 14 18.96 -15.56 38.31
CA SER A 14 19.58 -15.13 39.57
C SER A 14 19.91 -16.32 40.48
N GLY A 15 21.16 -16.38 40.97
CA GLY A 15 21.64 -17.48 41.84
C GLY A 15 21.03 -17.53 43.25
N THR A 16 20.20 -16.55 43.62
CA THR A 16 19.54 -16.47 44.93
C THR A 16 18.18 -17.16 45.00
N LEU A 17 17.61 -17.57 43.86
CA LEU A 17 16.32 -18.26 43.79
C LEU A 17 16.47 -19.76 44.02
N SER A 18 15.56 -20.33 44.81
CA SER A 18 15.43 -21.78 44.97
C SER A 18 14.84 -22.44 43.73
N ASP A 19 14.99 -23.76 43.59
CA ASP A 19 14.38 -24.51 42.49
C ASP A 19 12.84 -24.43 42.51
N ALA A 20 12.24 -24.35 43.70
CA ALA A 20 10.79 -24.16 43.84
C ALA A 20 10.31 -22.80 43.30
N ASP A 21 11.10 -21.74 43.52
CA ASP A 21 10.80 -20.41 42.99
C ASP A 21 10.91 -20.40 41.46
N ARG A 22 11.93 -21.06 40.90
CA ARG A 22 12.12 -21.21 39.45
C ARG A 22 10.97 -21.96 38.80
N VAL A 23 10.49 -23.03 39.44
CA VAL A 23 9.32 -23.78 38.96
C VAL A 23 8.08 -22.88 38.90
N SER A 24 7.86 -22.04 39.91
CA SER A 24 6.73 -21.09 39.94
C SER A 24 6.83 -20.04 38.82
N LEU A 25 8.02 -19.46 38.60
CA LEU A 25 8.24 -18.52 37.48
C LEU A 25 8.08 -19.20 36.12
N ASN A 26 8.49 -20.46 36.00
CA ASN A 26 8.37 -21.24 34.77
C ASN A 26 6.91 -21.51 34.39
N VAL A 27 5.97 -21.50 35.35
CA VAL A 27 4.52 -21.56 35.04
C VAL A 27 4.10 -20.29 34.31
N GLU A 28 4.38 -19.10 34.85
CA GLU A 28 4.07 -17.83 34.17
C GLU A 28 4.74 -17.75 32.80
N PHE A 29 6.00 -18.21 32.71
CA PHE A 29 6.75 -18.24 31.47
C PHE A 29 6.06 -19.08 30.37
N LYS A 30 5.57 -20.27 30.72
CA LYS A 30 4.87 -21.15 29.77
C LYS A 30 3.54 -20.59 29.31
N GLU A 31 2.76 -20.00 30.21
CA GLU A 31 1.50 -19.33 29.86
C GLU A 31 1.73 -18.15 28.90
N LEU A 32 2.75 -17.34 29.17
CA LEU A 32 3.12 -16.24 28.29
C LEU A 32 3.63 -16.74 26.92
N ALA A 33 4.37 -17.86 26.87
CA ALA A 33 4.78 -18.46 25.60
C ALA A 33 3.56 -18.99 24.82
N ALA A 34 2.60 -19.64 25.48
CA ALA A 34 1.36 -20.09 24.85
C ALA A 34 0.53 -18.91 24.31
N GLU A 35 0.54 -17.76 25.01
CA GLU A 35 -0.13 -16.55 24.55
C GLU A 35 0.48 -15.99 23.25
N ILE A 36 1.77 -16.16 23.01
CA ILE A 36 2.40 -15.80 21.72
C ILE A 36 1.75 -16.61 20.59
N ASP A 37 1.64 -17.92 20.77
CA ASP A 37 1.05 -18.82 19.77
C ASP A 37 -0.45 -18.54 19.59
N ARG A 38 -1.18 -18.21 20.67
CA ARG A 38 -2.59 -17.79 20.58
C ARG A 38 -2.73 -16.50 19.76
N ILE A 39 -1.89 -15.49 20.00
CA ILE A 39 -1.92 -14.24 19.23
C ILE A 39 -1.59 -14.52 17.76
N ALA A 40 -0.54 -15.28 17.47
CA ALA A 40 -0.17 -15.64 16.11
C ALA A 40 -1.33 -16.36 15.38
N ALA A 41 -1.94 -17.37 16.00
CA ALA A 41 -3.06 -18.13 15.43
C ALA A 41 -4.35 -17.30 15.26
N SER A 42 -4.60 -16.33 16.15
CA SER A 42 -5.79 -15.46 16.09
C SER A 42 -5.64 -14.27 15.14
N THR A 43 -4.43 -13.99 14.67
CA THR A 43 -4.16 -12.85 13.79
C THR A 43 -4.71 -13.13 12.39
N ARG A 44 -5.50 -12.18 11.86
CA ARG A 44 -6.05 -12.24 10.51
C ARG A 44 -5.72 -10.96 9.75
N ILE A 45 -5.41 -11.10 8.45
CA ILE A 45 -5.18 -9.99 7.53
C ILE A 45 -6.12 -10.20 6.34
N ASN A 46 -7.01 -9.24 6.08
CA ASN A 46 -8.05 -9.35 5.04
C ASN A 46 -8.80 -10.69 5.11
N GLU A 47 -9.27 -11.04 6.31
CA GLU A 47 -9.93 -12.31 6.62
C GLU A 47 -9.09 -13.58 6.42
N GLN A 48 -7.84 -13.50 5.98
CA GLN A 48 -6.93 -14.64 5.90
C GLN A 48 -6.20 -14.82 7.22
N PRO A 49 -6.16 -16.04 7.80
CA PRO A 49 -5.34 -16.30 8.98
C PRO A 49 -3.86 -16.15 8.63
N LEU A 50 -3.09 -15.64 9.58
CA LEU A 50 -1.63 -15.65 9.53
C LEU A 50 -1.12 -16.94 10.18
N ASP A 51 -1.48 -18.10 9.63
CA ASP A 51 -1.06 -19.43 10.10
C ASP A 51 0.19 -19.96 9.37
N LYS A 52 0.49 -19.37 8.22
CA LYS A 52 1.67 -19.60 7.38
C LYS A 52 2.17 -18.28 6.80
N THR A 53 3.29 -18.33 6.09
CA THR A 53 3.77 -17.18 5.31
C THR A 53 2.66 -16.66 4.40
N LEU A 54 2.22 -15.43 4.66
CA LEU A 54 1.22 -14.74 3.88
C LEU A 54 1.91 -13.75 2.96
N ALA A 55 1.90 -14.03 1.66
CA ALA A 55 2.34 -13.10 0.63
C ALA A 55 1.18 -12.16 0.26
N LEU A 56 1.44 -10.85 0.29
CA LEU A 56 0.50 -9.80 -0.10
C LEU A 56 1.13 -8.96 -1.19
N ASP A 57 0.41 -8.80 -2.29
CA ASP A 57 0.82 -7.99 -3.43
C ASP A 57 -0.10 -6.77 -3.55
N PHE A 58 0.50 -5.59 -3.53
CA PHE A 58 -0.19 -4.32 -3.68
C PHE A 58 0.13 -3.73 -5.05
N LYS A 59 -0.89 -3.55 -5.89
CA LYS A 59 -0.76 -2.85 -7.18
C LYS A 59 -0.73 -1.34 -6.93
N VAL A 60 0.35 -0.70 -7.38
CA VAL A 60 0.59 0.74 -7.19
C VAL A 60 0.79 1.50 -8.50
N GLY A 61 0.39 0.90 -9.61
CA GLY A 61 0.47 1.49 -10.94
C GLY A 61 -0.33 0.68 -11.97
N THR A 62 -0.15 1.03 -13.22
CA THR A 62 -0.97 0.53 -14.34
C THR A 62 -0.23 -0.47 -15.24
N ASP A 63 1.10 -0.55 -15.14
CA ASP A 63 1.95 -1.37 -16.00
C ASP A 63 2.45 -2.62 -15.26
N GLY A 64 1.79 -3.76 -15.52
CA GLY A 64 2.37 -5.10 -15.34
C GLY A 64 2.94 -5.46 -13.95
N THR A 65 4.08 -6.17 -13.96
CA THR A 65 4.75 -6.74 -12.77
C THR A 65 5.54 -5.73 -11.97
N ASP A 66 6.04 -4.67 -12.60
CA ASP A 66 6.96 -3.71 -11.99
C ASP A 66 6.24 -2.72 -11.05
N ASP A 67 4.94 -2.53 -11.26
CA ASP A 67 4.07 -1.69 -10.43
C ASP A 67 3.47 -2.44 -9.22
N THR A 68 4.20 -3.42 -8.68
CA THR A 68 3.75 -4.24 -7.54
C THR A 68 4.68 -4.08 -6.35
N ILE A 69 4.13 -3.74 -5.20
CA ILE A 69 4.82 -3.81 -3.92
C ILE A 69 4.38 -5.08 -3.21
N SER A 70 5.29 -6.04 -3.09
CA SER A 70 5.06 -7.31 -2.40
C SER A 70 5.61 -7.28 -0.97
N ILE A 71 4.90 -7.93 -0.05
CA ILE A 71 5.37 -8.23 1.30
C ILE A 71 5.03 -9.67 1.67
N ALA A 72 6.00 -10.36 2.26
CA ALA A 72 5.79 -11.67 2.87
C ALA A 72 5.77 -11.53 4.39
N LEU A 73 4.70 -12.00 5.02
CA LEU A 73 4.51 -11.95 6.46
C LEU A 73 4.58 -13.36 7.04
N ASP A 74 5.60 -13.61 7.85
CA ASP A 74 5.72 -14.88 8.57
C ASP A 74 5.04 -14.80 9.94
N PRO A 75 4.26 -15.82 10.33
CA PRO A 75 3.62 -15.85 11.63
C PRO A 75 4.67 -15.85 12.74
N PRO A 76 4.57 -14.96 13.75
CA PRO A 76 5.53 -14.89 14.85
C PRO A 76 5.18 -15.93 15.94
N THR A 77 5.17 -17.21 15.59
CA THR A 77 4.97 -18.31 16.54
C THR A 77 6.21 -18.53 17.40
N THR A 78 6.05 -19.20 18.54
CA THR A 78 7.18 -19.60 19.40
C THR A 78 8.22 -20.42 18.64
N ALA A 79 7.78 -21.29 17.72
CA ALA A 79 8.66 -22.06 16.84
C ALA A 79 9.44 -21.16 15.86
N SER A 80 8.75 -20.25 15.16
CA SER A 80 9.41 -19.34 14.19
C SER A 80 10.39 -18.36 14.84
N LEU A 81 10.17 -18.06 16.11
CA LEU A 81 10.98 -17.14 16.91
C LEU A 81 12.10 -17.86 17.68
N GLY A 82 12.19 -19.19 17.60
CA GLY A 82 13.21 -19.97 18.31
C GLY A 82 13.02 -20.07 19.82
N VAL A 83 11.81 -19.78 20.33
CA VAL A 83 11.48 -19.82 21.77
C VAL A 83 10.57 -20.99 22.15
N ALA A 84 10.33 -21.92 21.22
CA ALA A 84 9.53 -23.11 21.46
C ALA A 84 10.22 -24.07 22.45
N GLY A 85 9.47 -24.52 23.46
CA GLY A 85 9.96 -25.50 24.43
C GLY A 85 11.01 -24.97 25.43
N LEU A 86 11.33 -23.68 25.40
CA LEU A 86 12.21 -23.07 26.39
C LEU A 86 11.63 -23.22 27.80
N SER A 87 12.52 -23.41 28.77
CA SER A 87 12.13 -23.52 30.18
C SER A 87 13.16 -22.84 31.07
N ILE A 88 12.65 -22.11 32.06
CA ILE A 88 13.44 -21.38 33.06
C ILE A 88 13.47 -22.10 34.41
N GLY A 89 13.12 -23.39 34.45
CA GLY A 89 13.06 -24.19 35.67
C GLY A 89 14.42 -24.49 36.31
N THR A 90 15.51 -24.24 35.59
CA THR A 90 16.89 -24.34 36.09
C THR A 90 17.64 -23.06 35.78
N GLN A 91 18.75 -22.79 36.47
CA GLN A 91 19.58 -21.62 36.20
C GLN A 91 20.16 -21.63 34.79
N ALA A 92 20.76 -22.75 34.38
CA ALA A 92 21.30 -22.90 33.04
C ALA A 92 20.22 -22.74 31.94
N GLY A 93 19.01 -23.27 32.17
CA GLY A 93 17.88 -23.09 31.24
C GLY A 93 17.41 -21.64 31.15
N ALA A 94 17.41 -20.92 32.27
CA ALA A 94 17.03 -19.51 32.31
C ALA A 94 18.04 -18.61 31.57
N ASP A 95 19.34 -18.89 31.70
CA ASP A 95 20.39 -18.16 30.98
C ASP A 95 20.30 -18.39 29.46
N ALA A 96 20.10 -19.64 29.03
CA ALA A 96 19.88 -19.98 27.63
C ALA A 96 18.60 -19.31 27.08
N ALA A 97 17.49 -19.41 27.81
CA ALA A 97 16.24 -18.79 27.40
C ALA A 97 16.36 -17.27 27.24
N SER A 98 17.10 -16.59 28.13
CA SER A 98 17.33 -15.13 28.03
C SER A 98 18.02 -14.72 26.73
N ALA A 99 18.98 -15.52 26.26
CA ALA A 99 19.66 -15.28 24.99
C ALA A 99 18.71 -15.49 23.80
N ASP A 100 18.00 -16.62 23.77
CA ASP A 100 17.06 -16.96 22.69
C ASP A 100 15.90 -15.95 22.61
N ILE A 101 15.38 -15.49 23.75
CA ILE A 101 14.34 -14.44 23.78
C ILE A 101 14.87 -13.11 23.27
N SER A 102 16.14 -12.79 23.51
CA SER A 102 16.75 -11.57 22.96
C SER A 102 16.80 -11.64 21.43
N ALA A 103 17.21 -12.77 20.87
CA ALA A 103 17.17 -13.00 19.43
C ALA A 103 15.73 -12.94 18.87
N ALA A 104 14.75 -13.51 19.58
CA ALA A 104 13.34 -13.43 19.21
C ALA A 104 12.81 -11.98 19.20
N ILE A 105 13.21 -11.15 20.16
CA ILE A 105 12.87 -9.72 20.19
C ILE A 105 13.42 -9.02 18.94
N ASP A 106 14.69 -9.26 18.60
CA ASP A 106 15.32 -8.67 17.43
C ASP A 106 14.63 -9.12 16.13
N GLN A 107 14.25 -10.39 16.03
CA GLN A 107 13.46 -10.88 14.90
C GLN A 107 12.11 -10.17 14.77
N VAL A 108 11.37 -9.99 15.87
CA VAL A 108 10.09 -9.26 15.84
C VAL A 108 10.30 -7.80 15.45
N VAL A 109 11.35 -7.15 15.96
CA VAL A 109 11.71 -5.77 15.59
C VAL A 109 12.01 -5.67 14.09
N ASN A 110 12.80 -6.60 13.55
CA ASN A 110 13.12 -6.63 12.12
C ASN A 110 11.87 -6.87 11.25
N ARG A 111 10.99 -7.80 11.64
CA ARG A 111 9.71 -8.02 10.95
C ARG A 111 8.84 -6.76 10.97
N ARG A 112 8.78 -6.04 12.09
CA ARG A 112 8.05 -4.75 12.19
C ARG A 112 8.70 -3.64 11.35
N ALA A 113 10.01 -3.59 11.29
CA ALA A 113 10.74 -2.64 10.45
C ALA A 113 10.44 -2.85 8.97
N LEU A 114 10.38 -4.11 8.51
CA LEU A 114 9.97 -4.45 7.14
C LEU A 114 8.55 -3.97 6.82
N ILE A 115 7.60 -4.19 7.74
CA ILE A 115 6.23 -3.70 7.60
C ILE A 115 6.21 -2.17 7.51
N GLY A 116 6.91 -1.48 8.41
CA GLY A 116 7.00 -0.01 8.39
C GLY A 116 7.65 0.55 7.12
N ALA A 117 8.72 -0.08 6.64
CA ALA A 117 9.35 0.28 5.36
C ALA A 117 8.38 0.10 4.18
N THR A 118 7.60 -0.98 4.18
CA THR A 118 6.58 -1.23 3.15
C THR A 118 5.44 -0.20 3.22
N GLN A 119 4.99 0.16 4.43
CA GLN A 119 4.00 1.23 4.63
C GLN A 119 4.49 2.56 4.05
N ASN A 120 5.75 2.93 4.30
CA ASN A 120 6.34 4.15 3.74
C ASN A 120 6.40 4.10 2.20
N ARG A 121 6.80 2.96 1.63
CA ARG A 121 6.81 2.78 0.16
C ARG A 121 5.41 2.88 -0.43
N LEU A 122 4.40 2.29 0.21
CA LEU A 122 3.00 2.37 -0.22
C LEU A 122 2.47 3.81 -0.15
N SER A 123 2.79 4.55 0.92
CA SER A 123 2.41 5.96 1.04
C SER A 123 3.01 6.79 -0.09
N PHE A 124 4.31 6.66 -0.32
CA PHE A 124 5.00 7.38 -1.40
C PHE A 124 4.46 7.03 -2.79
N ALA A 125 4.19 5.75 -3.04
CA ALA A 125 3.60 5.31 -4.29
C ALA A 125 2.18 5.89 -4.47
N GLY A 126 1.38 5.92 -3.40
CA GLY A 126 0.06 6.55 -3.39
C GLY A 126 0.10 8.05 -3.70
N ASP A 127 1.01 8.79 -3.07
CA ASP A 127 1.18 10.23 -3.30
C ASP A 127 1.58 10.51 -4.76
N ASN A 128 2.52 9.74 -5.31
CA ASN A 128 2.91 9.87 -6.72
C ASN A 128 1.77 9.53 -7.67
N LEU A 129 0.97 8.50 -7.36
CA LEU A 129 -0.15 8.10 -8.18
C LEU A 129 -1.25 9.17 -8.19
N ALA A 130 -1.47 9.85 -7.06
CA ALA A 130 -2.40 10.98 -6.98
C ALA A 130 -1.94 12.16 -7.87
N VAL A 131 -0.65 12.52 -7.82
CA VAL A 131 -0.08 13.55 -8.70
C VAL A 131 -0.18 13.16 -10.17
N ALA A 132 0.13 11.90 -10.50
CA ALA A 132 0.01 11.39 -11.86
C ALA A 132 -1.45 11.42 -12.36
N ALA A 133 -2.42 11.11 -11.51
CA ALA A 133 -3.85 11.18 -11.83
C ALA A 133 -4.30 12.63 -12.09
N GLU A 134 -3.88 13.58 -11.25
CA GLU A 134 -4.17 15.01 -11.43
C GLU A 134 -3.60 15.54 -12.75
N ASN A 135 -2.33 15.23 -13.06
CA ASN A 135 -1.70 15.63 -14.31
C ASN A 135 -2.39 15.02 -15.54
N LYS A 136 -2.83 13.76 -15.45
CA LYS A 136 -3.58 13.10 -16.54
C LYS A 136 -4.94 13.75 -16.75
N GLU A 137 -5.66 14.09 -15.69
CA GLU A 137 -6.96 14.77 -15.83
C GLU A 137 -6.81 16.18 -16.38
N ALA A 138 -5.77 16.92 -15.97
CA ALA A 138 -5.45 18.24 -16.52
C ALA A 138 -5.10 18.17 -18.02
N ALA A 139 -4.27 17.21 -18.43
CA ALA A 139 -3.96 16.97 -19.83
C ALA A 139 -5.21 16.58 -20.64
N ARG A 140 -6.09 15.78 -20.06
CA ARG A 140 -7.37 15.40 -20.67
C ARG A 140 -8.30 16.60 -20.84
N SER A 141 -8.41 17.48 -19.84
CA SER A 141 -9.20 18.72 -19.94
C SER A 141 -8.70 19.60 -21.07
N ASN A 142 -7.38 19.85 -21.15
CA ASN A 142 -6.79 20.65 -22.22
C ASN A 142 -7.06 20.07 -23.62
N LEU A 143 -7.03 18.75 -23.76
CA LEU A 143 -7.32 18.08 -25.02
C LEU A 143 -8.80 18.23 -25.41
N ILE A 144 -9.72 18.10 -24.46
CA ILE A 144 -11.15 18.33 -24.69
C ILE A 144 -11.43 19.79 -25.06
N ASP A 145 -10.82 20.74 -24.35
CA ASP A 145 -11.00 22.17 -24.62
C ASP A 145 -10.46 22.55 -26.01
N LEU A 146 -9.32 21.97 -26.43
CA LEU A 146 -8.77 22.16 -27.77
C LEU A 146 -9.70 21.60 -28.86
N ASP A 147 -10.29 20.43 -28.64
CA ASP A 147 -11.22 19.79 -29.58
C ASP A 147 -12.52 20.62 -29.70
N VAL A 148 -13.07 21.07 -28.57
CA VAL A 148 -14.24 21.97 -28.55
C VAL A 148 -13.94 23.27 -29.29
N ALA A 149 -12.77 23.88 -29.06
CA ALA A 149 -12.34 25.08 -29.78
C ALA A 149 -12.25 24.81 -31.29
N HIS A 150 -11.63 23.71 -31.71
CA HIS A 150 -11.53 23.34 -33.12
C HIS A 150 -12.91 23.16 -33.77
N SER A 151 -13.78 22.34 -33.19
CA SER A 151 -15.16 22.13 -33.65
C SER A 151 -15.94 23.45 -33.75
N SER A 152 -15.78 24.35 -32.78
CA SER A 152 -16.45 25.67 -32.80
C SER A 152 -15.97 26.55 -33.95
N THR A 153 -14.68 26.49 -34.30
CA THR A 153 -14.13 27.24 -35.45
C THR A 153 -14.58 26.67 -36.79
N GLU A 154 -14.68 25.34 -36.91
CA GLU A 154 -15.22 24.69 -38.11
C GLU A 154 -16.68 25.04 -38.33
N LEU A 155 -17.49 25.02 -37.25
CA LEU A 155 -18.89 25.43 -37.31
C LEU A 155 -19.01 26.89 -37.75
N ALA A 156 -18.25 27.81 -37.13
CA ALA A 156 -18.26 29.23 -37.49
C ALA A 156 -17.83 29.45 -38.96
N LEU A 157 -16.85 28.69 -39.46
CA LEU A 157 -16.43 28.73 -40.86
C LEU A 157 -17.55 28.25 -41.80
N ALA A 158 -18.24 27.16 -41.45
CA ALA A 158 -19.37 26.64 -42.23
C ALA A 158 -20.53 27.65 -42.28
N GLU A 159 -20.86 28.30 -41.17
CA GLU A 159 -21.86 29.37 -41.10
C GLU A 159 -21.44 30.60 -41.93
N ALA A 160 -20.16 31.00 -41.87
CA ALA A 160 -19.65 32.10 -42.69
C ALA A 160 -19.70 31.78 -44.20
N LEU A 161 -19.31 30.56 -44.60
CA LEU A 161 -19.35 30.10 -45.98
C LEU A 161 -20.78 30.01 -46.51
N THR A 162 -21.73 29.52 -45.71
CA THR A 162 -23.15 29.46 -46.11
C THR A 162 -23.75 30.85 -46.28
N LYS A 163 -23.43 31.80 -45.40
CA LYS A 163 -23.85 33.21 -45.54
C LYS A 163 -23.21 33.89 -46.76
N ALA A 164 -21.91 33.72 -46.97
CA ALA A 164 -21.21 34.24 -48.15
C ALA A 164 -21.75 33.62 -49.44
N GLY A 165 -22.10 32.34 -49.46
CA GLY A 165 -22.75 31.68 -50.59
C GLY A 165 -24.13 32.26 -50.90
N ALA A 166 -24.93 32.56 -49.88
CA ALA A 166 -26.23 33.22 -50.03
C ALA A 166 -26.09 34.66 -50.57
N GLU A 167 -25.14 35.44 -50.07
CA GLU A 167 -24.84 36.79 -50.56
C GLU A 167 -24.28 36.78 -51.99
N ALA A 168 -23.39 35.83 -52.32
CA ALA A 168 -22.88 35.64 -53.67
C ALA A 168 -23.99 35.28 -54.66
N LEU A 169 -24.93 34.40 -54.27
CA LEU A 169 -26.14 34.11 -55.04
C LEU A 169 -27.01 35.36 -55.22
N ALA A 170 -27.24 36.14 -54.16
CA ALA A 170 -28.02 37.37 -54.24
C ALA A 170 -27.35 38.43 -55.12
N GLN A 171 -26.02 38.54 -55.11
CA GLN A 171 -25.26 39.47 -55.94
C GLN A 171 -25.21 39.02 -57.41
N ALA A 172 -25.05 37.72 -57.67
CA ALA A 172 -25.18 37.14 -59.00
C ALA A 172 -26.59 37.36 -59.59
N ASN A 173 -27.63 37.35 -58.75
CA ASN A 173 -29.01 37.61 -59.17
C ASN A 173 -29.28 39.10 -59.48
N ASN A 174 -28.51 40.03 -58.88
CA ASN A 174 -28.66 41.48 -59.10
C ASN A 174 -27.81 42.02 -60.28
N GLN A 175 -26.75 41.33 -60.69
CA GLN A 175 -25.93 41.73 -61.85
C GLN A 175 -26.72 41.81 -63.18
N PRO A 176 -27.61 40.86 -63.54
CA PRO A 176 -28.41 40.94 -64.76
C PRO A 176 -29.31 42.20 -64.81
N GLY A 177 -29.81 42.67 -63.67
CA GLY A 177 -30.68 43.85 -63.60
C GLY A 177 -29.99 45.18 -63.89
N GLN A 178 -28.67 45.29 -63.68
CA GLN A 178 -27.91 46.50 -64.03
C GLN A 178 -27.62 46.60 -65.53
N PHE A 179 -27.45 45.46 -66.22
CA PHE A 179 -27.31 45.45 -67.68
C PHE A 179 -28.60 45.86 -68.39
N VAL A 180 -29.78 45.50 -67.86
CA VAL A 180 -31.07 45.94 -68.44
C VAL A 180 -31.31 47.44 -68.27
N LYS A 181 -30.78 48.09 -67.23
CA LYS A 181 -30.83 49.57 -67.06
C LYS A 181 -29.87 50.36 -67.96
N LEU A 182 -28.90 49.70 -68.59
CA LEU A 182 -27.97 50.29 -69.56
C LEU A 182 -28.39 50.02 -71.02
N LEU A 183 -29.39 49.18 -71.24
CA LEU A 183 -29.97 48.82 -72.54
C LEU A 183 -31.37 49.40 -72.80
N ALA A 184 -31.90 50.20 -71.88
CA ALA A 184 -33.15 50.96 -72.03
C ALA A 184 -32.85 52.46 -71.89
#